data_AF-A0A0A3ZJM3-F1
#
_entry.id   AF-A0A0A3ZJM3-F1
#
_cell.length_a   1.000
_cell.length_b   1.000
_cell.length_c   1.000
_cell.angle_alpha   90.00
_cell.angle_beta   90.00
_cell.angle_gamma   90.00
#
_symmetry.space_group_name_H-M   'P 1'
#
loop_
_entity.id
_entity.type
_entity.pdbx_description
1 polymer ?
#
loop_
_entity_poly.entity_id
_entity_poly.type
_entity_poly.pdbx_seq_one_letter_code
_entity_poly.pdbx_strand_id
1 'polypeptide(L)'
;MATKFTLNPNPTFKIDVTIPRPGQDEGKVTLTVRHKTRTQMAELEKELKAQAEKAAESGEFSNESSVAYLEQVIESWNIDAEFNRESLLMLLENYPRAFDSIATAFTKELYSVREKN
;
A
#
# COMPACT_ATOMS: atom_id res chain seq x y z
N MET A 1 -14.81 -30.94 12.65
CA MET A 1 -14.86 -29.62 13.32
C MET A 1 -14.81 -28.56 12.23
N ALA A 2 -15.96 -27.95 11.91
CA ALA A 2 -16.08 -26.99 10.82
C ALA A 2 -15.33 -25.70 11.20
N THR A 3 -14.25 -25.39 10.48
CA THR A 3 -13.61 -24.08 10.49
C THR A 3 -14.67 -23.05 10.13
N LYS A 4 -15.08 -22.27 11.12
CA LYS A 4 -16.04 -21.17 10.98
C LYS A 4 -15.59 -20.29 9.82
N PHE A 5 -16.34 -20.34 8.73
CA PHE A 5 -16.24 -19.42 7.62
C PHE A 5 -16.76 -18.07 8.14
N THR A 6 -15.87 -17.26 8.68
CA THR A 6 -16.21 -15.96 9.23
C THR A 6 -16.29 -14.99 8.06
N LEU A 7 -17.47 -14.38 7.83
CA LEU A 7 -17.73 -13.41 6.76
C LEU A 7 -16.85 -12.14 6.84
N ASN A 8 -16.15 -11.98 7.96
CA ASN A 8 -15.16 -10.94 8.18
C ASN A 8 -13.83 -11.63 8.54
N PRO A 9 -13.06 -12.14 7.55
CA PRO A 9 -11.73 -12.67 7.82
C PRO A 9 -10.82 -11.50 8.21
N ASN A 10 -9.89 -11.74 9.14
CA ASN A 10 -8.94 -10.79 9.74
C ASN A 10 -8.77 -9.45 9.00
N PRO A 11 -9.03 -8.30 9.66
CA PRO A 11 -9.02 -6.99 9.01
C PRO A 11 -7.64 -6.57 8.50
N THR A 12 -6.58 -7.32 8.82
CA THR A 12 -5.21 -7.09 8.38
C THR A 12 -4.50 -8.36 7.94
N PHE A 13 -3.65 -8.24 6.91
CA PHE A 13 -2.73 -9.28 6.46
C PHE A 13 -1.34 -8.69 6.23
N LYS A 14 -0.33 -9.56 6.26
CA LYS A 14 1.06 -9.18 6.02
C LYS A 14 1.41 -9.44 4.56
N ILE A 15 1.98 -8.45 3.90
CA ILE A 15 2.52 -8.56 2.54
C ILE A 15 4.02 -8.36 2.58
N ASP A 16 4.76 -9.17 1.83
CA ASP A 16 6.19 -8.96 1.63
C ASP A 16 6.39 -8.16 0.34
N VAL A 17 6.83 -6.91 0.50
CA VAL A 17 7.10 -6.01 -0.62
C VAL A 17 8.59 -5.92 -0.85
N THR A 18 8.98 -6.16 -2.09
CA THR A 18 10.37 -6.00 -2.52
C THR A 18 10.51 -4.60 -3.09
N ILE A 19 11.21 -3.72 -2.37
CA ILE A 19 11.48 -2.35 -2.80
C ILE A 19 12.84 -2.35 -3.52
N PRO A 20 12.88 -2.09 -4.84
CA PRO A 20 14.15 -2.01 -5.56
C PRO A 20 14.90 -0.73 -5.16
N ARG A 21 16.11 -0.90 -4.63
CA ARG A 21 16.98 0.23 -4.28
C ARG A 21 17.91 0.56 -5.46
N PRO A 22 17.97 1.82 -5.92
CA PRO A 22 18.95 2.19 -6.93
C PRO A 22 20.37 2.03 -6.39
N GLY A 23 21.12 1.05 -6.93
CA GLY A 23 22.54 0.83 -6.62
C GLY A 23 22.86 -0.12 -5.45
N GLN A 24 21.86 -0.77 -4.85
CA GLN A 24 22.01 -1.74 -3.74
C GLN A 24 21.03 -2.90 -3.90
N ASP A 25 21.22 -3.97 -3.12
CA ASP A 25 20.32 -5.12 -3.08
C ASP A 25 18.87 -4.73 -2.73
N GLU A 26 17.94 -5.45 -3.36
CA GLU A 26 16.50 -5.33 -3.19
C GLU A 26 16.13 -5.41 -1.70
N GLY A 27 15.51 -4.35 -1.16
CA GLY A 27 15.05 -4.33 0.22
C GLY A 27 13.71 -5.05 0.33
N LYS A 28 13.69 -6.23 0.94
CA LYS A 28 12.43 -6.89 1.31
C LYS A 28 11.88 -6.30 2.59
N VAL A 29 10.65 -5.81 2.54
CA VAL A 29 9.97 -5.19 3.67
C VAL A 29 8.62 -5.84 3.86
N THR A 30 8.35 -6.34 5.06
CA THR A 30 7.04 -6.88 5.40
C THR A 30 6.14 -5.73 5.88
N LEU A 31 5.03 -5.52 5.19
CA LEU A 31 4.04 -4.49 5.50
C LEU A 31 2.76 -5.17 5.96
N THR A 32 2.19 -4.70 7.07
CA THR A 32 0.88 -5.11 7.54
C THR A 32 -0.16 -4.16 6.96
N VAL A 33 -0.99 -4.66 6.05
CA VAL A 33 -2.02 -3.90 5.35
C VAL A 33 -3.41 -4.33 5.78
N ARG A 34 -4.35 -3.40 5.74
CA ARG A 34 -5.77 -3.65 6.01
C ARG A 34 -6.43 -4.27 4.79
N HIS A 35 -7.23 -5.29 5.03
CA HIS A 35 -8.05 -5.90 4.00
C HIS A 35 -9.16 -4.93 3.57
N LYS A 36 -8.96 -4.31 2.41
CA LYS A 36 -9.94 -3.46 1.72
C LYS A 36 -10.73 -4.32 0.74
N THR A 37 -12.03 -4.05 0.60
CA THR A 37 -12.86 -4.71 -0.41
C THR A 37 -12.54 -4.17 -1.81
N ARG A 38 -12.90 -4.90 -2.88
CA ARG A 38 -12.67 -4.45 -4.27
C ARG A 38 -13.23 -3.06 -4.54
N THR A 39 -14.37 -2.73 -3.94
CA THR A 39 -15.00 -1.41 -4.10
C THR A 39 -14.10 -0.31 -3.51
N GLN A 40 -13.56 -0.52 -2.31
CA GLN A 40 -12.64 0.44 -1.69
C GLN A 40 -11.32 0.55 -2.46
N MET A 41 -10.81 -0.53 -3.05
CA MET A 41 -9.62 -0.47 -3.91
C MET A 41 -9.85 0.42 -5.13
N ALA A 42 -10.96 0.19 -5.84
CA ALA A 42 -11.33 0.98 -7.00
C ALA A 42 -11.59 2.46 -6.64
N GLU A 43 -12.17 2.71 -5.46
CA GLU A 43 -12.32 4.07 -4.92
C GLU A 43 -10.97 4.72 -4.64
N LEU A 44 -10.06 4.01 -3.96
CA LEU A 44 -8.74 4.54 -3.62
C LEU A 44 -7.87 4.79 -4.85
N GLU A 45 -7.88 3.91 -5.86
CA GLU A 45 -7.22 4.16 -7.16
C GLU A 45 -7.81 5.38 -7.86
N LYS A 46 -9.14 5.52 -7.83
CA LYS A 46 -9.82 6.65 -8.45
C LYS A 46 -9.54 7.96 -7.70
N GLU A 47 -9.49 7.94 -6.38
CA GLU A 47 -9.11 9.08 -5.54
C GLU A 47 -7.65 9.45 -5.77
N LEU A 48 -6.73 8.48 -5.77
CA LEU A 48 -5.31 8.70 -6.04
C LEU A 48 -5.12 9.34 -7.42
N LYS A 49 -5.80 8.80 -8.45
CA LYS A 49 -5.72 9.34 -9.81
C LYS A 49 -6.31 10.74 -9.91
N ALA A 50 -7.46 10.98 -9.28
CA ALA A 50 -8.07 12.31 -9.24
C ALA A 50 -7.22 13.33 -8.47
N GLN A 51 -6.54 12.91 -7.39
CA GLN A 51 -5.59 13.75 -6.67
C GLN A 51 -4.33 14.02 -7.50
N ALA A 52 -3.80 13.01 -8.20
CA ALA A 52 -2.65 13.16 -9.09
C ALA A 52 -2.96 14.09 -10.29
N GLU A 53 -4.16 13.99 -10.86
CA GLU A 53 -4.63 14.91 -11.91
C GLU A 53 -4.75 16.34 -11.37
N LYS A 54 -5.36 16.53 -10.19
CA LYS A 54 -5.43 17.85 -9.53
C LYS A 54 -4.04 18.42 -9.22
N ALA A 55 -3.12 17.59 -8.74
CA ALA A 55 -1.73 17.95 -8.49
C ALA A 55 -0.99 18.34 -9.79
N ALA A 56 -1.26 17.63 -10.89
CA ALA A 56 -0.73 17.98 -12.20
C ALA A 56 -1.30 19.30 -12.75
N GLU A 57 -2.58 19.59 -12.47
CA GLU A 57 -3.23 20.86 -12.83
C GLU A 57 -2.74 22.04 -11.98
N SER A 58 -2.48 21.83 -10.68
CA SER A 58 -1.93 22.87 -9.79
C SER A 58 -0.41 23.02 -9.89
N GLY A 59 0.28 22.06 -10.51
CA GLY A 59 1.74 22.00 -10.59
C GLY A 59 2.42 21.60 -9.27
N GLU A 60 1.65 21.20 -8.26
CA GLU A 60 2.15 20.75 -6.95
C GLU A 60 2.17 19.23 -6.91
N PHE A 61 3.32 18.63 -7.26
CA PHE A 61 3.57 17.20 -7.02
C PHE A 61 3.77 16.96 -5.53
N SER A 62 2.66 16.88 -4.77
CA SER A 62 2.71 16.56 -3.34
C SER A 62 2.65 15.05 -3.12
N ASN A 63 3.71 14.49 -2.55
CA ASN A 63 3.75 13.10 -2.08
C ASN A 63 2.68 12.81 -1.01
N GLU A 64 2.04 13.84 -0.46
CA GLU A 64 0.96 13.74 0.52
C GLU A 64 -0.21 12.87 0.05
N SER A 65 -0.57 12.89 -1.24
CA SER A 65 -1.61 12.03 -1.82
C SER A 65 -1.25 10.55 -1.69
N SER A 66 -0.01 10.22 -2.03
CA SER A 66 0.54 8.87 -1.93
C SER A 66 0.69 8.43 -0.46
N VAL A 67 1.12 9.33 0.43
CA VAL A 67 1.18 9.06 1.88
C VAL A 67 -0.21 8.81 2.45
N ALA A 68 -1.20 9.63 2.11
CA ALA A 68 -2.58 9.48 2.58
C ALA A 68 -3.19 8.14 2.11
N TYR A 69 -2.90 7.73 0.87
CA TYR A 69 -3.27 6.40 0.37
C TYR A 69 -2.62 5.30 1.21
N LEU A 70 -1.30 5.37 1.43
CA LEU A 70 -0.56 4.39 2.22
C LEU A 70 -1.04 4.33 3.67
N GLU A 71 -1.40 5.47 4.28
CA GLU A 71 -1.94 5.54 5.65
C GLU A 71 -3.32 4.89 5.77
N GLN A 72 -4.13 4.93 4.71
CA GLN A 72 -5.43 4.25 4.69
C GLN A 72 -5.34 2.74 4.46
N VAL A 73 -4.26 2.28 3.82
CA VAL A 73 -4.08 0.89 3.40
C VAL A 73 -3.15 0.13 4.36
N ILE A 74 -2.10 0.77 4.85
CA ILE A 74 -1.11 0.19 5.77
C ILE A 74 -1.56 0.45 7.20
N GLU A 75 -1.58 -0.60 8.02
CA GLU A 75 -1.80 -0.49 9.46
C GLU A 75 -0.48 -0.43 10.23
N SER A 76 0.51 -1.21 9.82
CA SER A 76 1.85 -1.16 10.38
C SER A 76 2.86 -1.70 9.39
N TRP A 77 4.14 -1.46 9.65
CA TRP A 77 5.23 -2.05 8.87
C TRP A 77 6.25 -2.70 9.79
N ASN A 78 7.01 -3.65 9.26
CA ASN A 78 8.12 -4.27 9.96
C ASN A 78 9.44 -3.59 9.56
N ILE A 79 9.45 -2.25 9.65
CA ILE A 79 10.65 -1.43 9.46
C ILE A 79 11.17 -1.04 10.84
N ASP A 80 12.48 -0.87 10.96
CA ASP A 80 13.15 -0.27 12.12
C ASP A 80 12.88 1.26 12.20
N ALA A 81 11.63 1.65 12.00
CA ALA A 81 11.15 3.02 12.04
C ALA A 81 9.68 3.00 12.47
N GLU A 82 9.23 4.00 13.23
CA GLU A 82 7.81 4.12 13.56
C GLU A 82 6.97 4.38 12.30
N PHE A 83 5.82 3.71 12.21
CA PHE A 83 4.86 3.97 11.15
C PHE A 83 4.17 5.31 11.41
N ASN A 84 4.74 6.37 10.84
CA ASN A 84 4.20 7.72 10.90
C ASN A 84 4.24 8.40 9.53
N ARG A 85 3.50 9.51 9.40
CA ARG A 85 3.41 10.27 8.14
C ARG A 85 4.79 10.70 7.63
N GLU A 86 5.69 11.12 8.51
CA GLU A 86 7.06 11.53 8.15
C GLU A 86 7.88 10.38 7.57
N SER A 87 7.83 9.20 8.16
CA SER A 87 8.57 8.04 7.69
C SER A 87 8.02 7.53 6.37
N LEU A 88 6.71 7.61 6.15
CA LEU A 88 6.10 7.34 4.84
C LEU A 88 6.58 8.32 3.78
N LEU A 89 6.64 9.62 4.13
CA LEU A 89 7.15 10.66 3.26
C LEU A 89 8.63 10.42 2.93
N MET A 90 9.46 10.12 3.94
CA MET A 90 10.86 9.74 3.74
C MET A 90 11.01 8.49 2.88
N LEU A 91 10.14 7.48 3.04
CA LEU A 91 10.16 6.27 2.22
C LEU A 91 9.84 6.60 0.76
N LEU A 92 8.87 7.47 0.51
CA LEU A 92 8.53 7.92 -0.85
C LEU A 92 9.58 8.83 -1.47
N GLU A 93 10.19 9.72 -0.69
CA GLU A 93 11.28 10.59 -1.15
C GLU A 93 12.56 9.81 -1.45
N ASN A 94 12.96 8.89 -0.56
CA ASN A 94 14.14 8.06 -0.78
C ASN A 94 13.89 6.98 -1.86
N TYR A 95 12.66 6.46 -1.92
CA TYR A 95 12.29 5.35 -2.81
C TYR A 95 10.94 5.63 -3.49
N PRO A 96 10.92 6.42 -4.58
CA PRO A 96 9.68 6.68 -5.33
C PRO A 96 9.04 5.38 -5.89
N ARG A 97 9.84 4.34 -6.14
CA ARG A 97 9.36 3.00 -6.53
C ARG A 97 8.77 2.17 -5.39
N ALA A 98 8.96 2.57 -4.13
CA ALA A 98 8.37 1.87 -3.00
C ALA A 98 6.85 1.91 -3.07
N PHE A 99 6.25 3.07 -3.37
CA PHE A 99 4.80 3.20 -3.55
C PHE A 99 4.26 2.19 -4.56
N ASP A 100 4.86 2.17 -5.75
CA ASP A 100 4.43 1.32 -6.86
C ASP A 100 4.55 -0.17 -6.51
N SER A 101 5.64 -0.54 -5.83
CA SER A 101 5.86 -1.91 -5.36
C SER A 101 4.82 -2.32 -4.32
N ILE A 102 4.47 -1.43 -3.39
CA ILE A 102 3.45 -1.67 -2.35
C ILE A 102 2.07 -1.79 -2.99
N ALA A 103 1.69 -0.84 -3.84
CA ALA A 103 0.42 -0.83 -4.53
C ALA A 103 0.24 -2.10 -5.38
N THR A 104 1.28 -2.48 -6.13
CA THR A 104 1.27 -3.69 -6.96
C THR A 104 1.18 -4.96 -6.10
N ALA A 105 1.97 -5.07 -5.03
CA ALA A 105 1.93 -6.22 -4.14
C ALA A 105 0.57 -6.34 -3.44
N PHE A 106 0.01 -5.23 -2.96
CA PHE A 106 -1.31 -5.20 -2.34
C PHE A 106 -2.41 -5.64 -3.30
N THR A 107 -2.38 -5.12 -4.54
CA THR A 107 -3.33 -5.47 -5.59
C THR A 107 -3.20 -6.95 -5.95
N LYS A 108 -1.98 -7.44 -6.14
CA LYS A 108 -1.68 -8.84 -6.44
C LYS A 108 -2.15 -9.77 -5.32
N GLU A 109 -1.89 -9.45 -4.05
CA GLU A 109 -2.35 -10.26 -2.92
C GLU A 109 -3.89 -10.33 -2.89
N LEU A 110 -4.55 -9.20 -3.11
CA LEU A 110 -6.02 -9.10 -3.13
C LEU A 110 -6.66 -9.88 -4.29
N TYR A 111 -6.03 -9.90 -5.48
CA TYR A 111 -6.46 -10.73 -6.61
C TYR A 111 -6.06 -12.21 -6.45
N SER A 112 -4.91 -12.50 -5.86
CA SER A 112 -4.43 -13.87 -5.64
C SER A 112 -5.27 -14.60 -4.59
N VAL A 113 -5.81 -13.89 -3.60
CA VAL A 113 -6.82 -14.42 -2.66
C VAL A 113 -8.13 -14.80 -3.37
N ARG A 114 -8.44 -14.23 -4.54
CA ARG A 114 -9.70 -14.51 -5.28
C ARG A 114 -9.67 -15.74 -6.18
N GLU A 115 -8.51 -16.27 -6.57
CA GLU A 115 -8.44 -17.46 -7.45
C GLU A 115 -8.89 -18.77 -6.78
N LYS A 116 -9.29 -18.75 -5.50
CA LYS A 116 -10.04 -19.84 -4.87
C LYS A 116 -11.53 -19.49 -4.77
N ASN A 117 -12.26 -19.55 -5.89
CA ASN A 117 -13.72 -19.77 -5.88
C ASN A 117 -14.15 -20.61 -7.07
#